data_AF-A0A364NSE3-F1
#
_entry.id   AF-A0A364NSE3-F1
#
_cell.length_a   1.000
_cell.length_b   1.000
_cell.length_c   1.000
_cell.angle_alpha   90.00
_cell.angle_beta   90.00
_cell.angle_gamma   90.00
#
_symmetry.space_group_name_H-M   'P 1'
#
loop_
_entity.id
_entity.type
_entity.pdbx_description
1 polymer ?
#
loop_
_entity_poly.entity_id
_entity_poly.type
_entity_poly.pdbx_seq_one_letter_code
_entity_poly.pdbx_strand_id
1 'polypeptide(L)'
;MVIEGWERWIEADLIGAYDVKQLRAKYANLLDTYLAHEQISKQPVCLIMLEIGRGIVPIEAKQRALRDLNGWLSQDAAERCNEVFYAWNGLVRPIKTMIEP
;
A
#
# COMPACT_ATOMS: atom_id res chain seq x y z
N MET A 1 3.25 14.98 -3.60
CA MET A 1 2.11 14.67 -2.68
C MET A 1 2.52 13.53 -1.76
N VAL A 2 2.09 13.51 -0.50
CA VAL A 2 2.38 12.41 0.45
C VAL A 2 1.06 11.78 0.90
N ILE A 3 0.99 10.46 0.85
CA ILE A 3 -0.17 9.66 1.29
C ILE A 3 0.29 8.70 2.38
N GLU A 4 -0.41 8.68 3.52
CA GLU A 4 -0.10 7.80 4.65
C GLU A 4 -1.39 7.30 5.33
N GLY A 5 -1.25 6.30 6.21
CA GLY A 5 -2.34 5.83 7.07
C GLY A 5 -3.40 5.01 6.36
N TRP A 6 -3.10 4.48 5.17
CA TRP A 6 -4.04 3.74 4.34
C TRP A 6 -4.58 2.46 5.02
N GLU A 7 -3.88 1.91 5.99
CA GLU A 7 -4.28 0.73 6.75
C GLU A 7 -5.56 1.01 7.55
N ARG A 8 -5.74 2.26 7.99
CA ARG A 8 -6.95 2.72 8.68
C ARG A 8 -8.12 2.80 7.71
N TRP A 9 -7.88 3.18 6.45
CA TRP A 9 -8.91 3.22 5.42
C TRP A 9 -9.33 1.80 5.04
N ILE A 10 -8.37 0.89 4.87
CA ILE A 10 -8.62 -0.53 4.61
C ILE A 10 -9.44 -1.13 5.77
N GLU A 11 -9.05 -0.84 7.02
CA GLU A 11 -9.79 -1.32 8.18
C GLU A 11 -11.23 -0.80 8.23
N ALA A 12 -11.45 0.49 7.94
CA ALA A 12 -12.78 1.09 7.90
C ALA A 12 -13.64 0.47 6.80
N ASP A 13 -13.08 0.25 5.61
CA ASP A 13 -13.76 -0.37 4.48
C ASP A 13 -14.09 -1.85 4.73
N LEU A 14 -13.24 -2.58 5.47
CA LEU A 14 -13.49 -3.97 5.87
C LEU A 14 -14.68 -4.11 6.84
N ILE A 15 -15.05 -3.05 7.56
CA ILE A 15 -16.29 -3.03 8.37
C ILE A 15 -17.52 -2.96 7.45
N GLY A 16 -17.40 -2.30 6.30
CA GLY A 16 -18.50 -1.98 5.40
C GLY A 16 -18.85 -3.07 4.40
N ALA A 17 -19.11 -4.31 4.82
CA ALA A 17 -19.67 -5.41 3.99
C ALA A 17 -19.04 -5.70 2.60
N TYR A 18 -17.90 -5.10 2.25
CA TYR A 18 -17.21 -5.33 0.99
C TYR A 18 -16.48 -6.67 1.01
N ASP A 19 -16.52 -7.38 -0.12
CA ASP A 19 -15.65 -8.54 -0.33
C ASP A 19 -14.20 -8.07 -0.52
N VAL A 20 -13.24 -8.87 -0.04
CA VAL A 20 -11.81 -8.57 -0.06
C VAL A 20 -11.30 -8.31 -1.49
N LYS A 21 -11.85 -9.02 -2.49
CA LYS A 21 -11.50 -8.80 -3.91
C LYS A 21 -11.96 -7.43 -4.40
N GLN A 22 -13.16 -7.00 -4.00
CA GLN A 22 -13.70 -5.69 -4.37
C GLN A 22 -12.87 -4.57 -3.75
N LEU A 23 -12.48 -4.73 -2.49
CA LEU A 23 -11.59 -3.78 -1.83
C LEU A 23 -10.23 -3.70 -2.53
N ARG A 24 -9.60 -4.84 -2.83
CA ARG A 24 -8.32 -4.83 -3.56
C ARG A 24 -8.44 -4.09 -4.89
N ALA A 25 -9.50 -4.34 -5.66
CA ALA A 25 -9.74 -3.62 -6.92
C ALA A 25 -9.97 -2.11 -6.73
N LYS A 26 -10.74 -1.71 -5.70
CA LYS A 26 -10.95 -0.30 -5.34
C LYS A 26 -9.62 0.41 -5.07
N TYR A 27 -8.76 -0.18 -4.25
CA TYR A 27 -7.48 0.41 -3.90
C TYR A 27 -6.47 0.35 -5.05
N ALA A 28 -6.47 -0.69 -5.88
CA ALA A 28 -5.66 -0.73 -7.10
C ALA A 28 -6.01 0.43 -8.06
N ASN A 29 -7.30 0.69 -8.27
CA ASN A 29 -7.75 1.83 -9.08
C ASN A 29 -7.35 3.19 -8.47
N LEU A 30 -7.33 3.28 -7.13
CA LEU A 30 -6.85 4.48 -6.44
C LEU A 30 -5.35 4.71 -6.67
N LEU A 31 -4.54 3.64 -6.63
CA LEU A 31 -3.11 3.71 -6.98
C LEU A 31 -2.90 4.16 -8.44
N ASP A 32 -3.70 3.63 -9.37
CA ASP A 32 -3.64 4.04 -10.78
C ASP A 32 -4.01 5.53 -10.96
N THR A 33 -4.93 6.03 -10.14
CA THR A 33 -5.29 7.46 -10.11
C THR A 33 -4.11 8.34 -9.64
N TYR A 34 -3.37 7.88 -8.63
CA TYR A 34 -2.16 8.58 -8.18
C TYR A 34 -1.07 8.60 -9.24
N LEU A 35 -0.87 7.47 -9.94
CA LEU A 35 0.10 7.39 -11.03
C LEU A 35 -0.25 8.35 -12.18
N ALA A 36 -1.53 8.42 -12.57
CA ALA A 36 -2.00 9.38 -13.56
C ALA A 36 -1.78 10.84 -13.10
N HIS A 37 -2.00 11.12 -11.81
CA HIS A 37 -1.75 12.43 -11.23
C HIS A 37 -0.25 12.80 -11.28
N GLU A 38 0.67 11.88 -10.97
CA GLU A 38 2.12 12.13 -11.12
C GLU A 38 2.49 12.53 -12.55
N GLN A 39 1.93 11.84 -13.54
CA GLN A 39 2.20 12.11 -14.95
C GLN A 39 1.75 13.51 -15.39
N ILE A 40 0.63 13.99 -14.85
CA ILE A 40 0.07 15.32 -15.15
C ILE A 40 0.81 16.41 -14.37
N SER A 41 0.96 16.23 -13.07
CA SER A 41 1.54 17.25 -12.17
C SER A 41 3.06 17.35 -12.29
N LYS A 42 3.73 16.33 -12.85
CA LYS A 42 5.20 16.18 -12.85
C LYS A 42 5.82 16.25 -11.46
N GLN A 43 5.04 15.93 -10.42
CA GLN A 43 5.48 15.86 -9.04
C GLN A 43 5.31 14.44 -8.53
N PRO A 44 6.28 13.90 -7.77
CA PRO A 44 6.18 12.56 -7.24
C PRO A 44 5.08 12.45 -6.17
N VAL A 45 4.47 11.28 -6.11
CA VAL A 45 3.59 10.81 -5.06
C VAL A 45 4.39 9.85 -4.18
N CYS A 46 4.52 10.21 -2.91
CA CYS A 46 5.14 9.37 -1.90
C CYS A 46 4.06 8.63 -1.12
N LEU A 47 4.11 7.29 -1.12
CA LEU A 47 3.27 6.44 -0.31
C LEU A 47 4.04 5.98 0.93
N ILE A 48 3.52 6.28 2.11
CA ILE A 48 4.04 5.79 3.39
C ILE A 48 3.09 4.69 3.88
N MET A 49 3.57 3.46 3.87
CA MET A 49 2.80 2.27 4.19
C MET A 49 3.39 1.56 5.40
N LEU A 50 2.52 1.04 6.27
CA LEU A 50 2.96 0.20 7.39
C LEU A 50 3.09 -1.25 6.95
N GLU A 51 4.22 -1.87 7.31
CA GLU A 51 4.37 -3.32 7.25
C GLU A 51 3.71 -3.93 8.51
N ILE A 52 2.69 -4.76 8.31
CA ILE A 52 1.95 -5.44 9.39
C ILE A 52 1.94 -6.98 9.26
N GLY A 53 2.64 -7.54 8.27
CA GLY A 53 2.69 -8.97 7.95
C GLY A 53 3.73 -9.78 8.72
N ARG A 54 4.70 -9.14 9.38
CA ARG A 54 5.81 -9.83 10.08
C ARG A 54 5.49 -10.38 11.47
N GLY A 55 4.28 -10.11 11.99
CA GLY A 55 3.83 -10.59 13.29
C GLY A 55 3.17 -11.97 13.25
N ILE A 56 2.67 -12.41 14.41
CA ILE A 56 1.83 -13.62 14.52
C ILE A 56 0.53 -13.41 13.75
N VAL A 57 0.04 -14.47 13.08
CA VAL A 57 -1.26 -14.45 12.39
C VAL A 57 -2.37 -14.13 13.41
N PRO A 58 -3.17 -13.06 13.23
CA PRO A 58 -4.25 -12.75 14.14
C PRO A 58 -5.31 -13.87 14.20
N ILE A 59 -5.85 -14.11 15.39
CA ILE A 59 -6.98 -15.04 15.58
C ILE A 59 -8.27 -14.43 15.04
N GLU A 60 -8.47 -13.13 15.28
CA GLU A 60 -9.62 -12.38 14.80
C GLU A 60 -9.61 -12.31 13.27
N ALA A 61 -10.69 -12.78 12.64
CA ALA A 61 -10.81 -12.86 11.19
C ALA A 61 -10.65 -11.50 10.51
N LYS A 62 -11.18 -10.43 11.11
CA LYS A 62 -11.06 -9.07 10.58
C LYS A 62 -9.61 -8.58 10.56
N GLN A 63 -8.87 -8.78 11.66
CA GLN A 63 -7.46 -8.41 11.73
C GLN A 63 -6.60 -9.23 10.74
N ARG A 64 -6.92 -10.51 10.56
CA ARG A 64 -6.28 -11.35 9.54
C ARG A 64 -6.54 -10.82 8.13
N ALA A 65 -7.79 -10.48 7.81
CA ALA A 65 -8.15 -9.90 6.52
C ALA A 65 -7.46 -8.55 6.27
N LEU A 66 -7.38 -7.69 7.29
CA LEU A 66 -6.63 -6.42 7.22
C LEU A 66 -5.16 -6.67 6.92
N ARG A 67 -4.52 -7.59 7.64
CA ARG A 67 -3.12 -7.97 7.41
C ARG A 67 -2.88 -8.45 5.98
N ASP A 68 -3.70 -9.39 5.52
CA ASP A 68 -3.53 -10.01 4.20
C ASP A 68 -3.79 -8.99 3.07
N LEU A 69 -4.85 -8.18 3.19
CA LEU A 69 -5.19 -7.15 2.20
C LEU A 69 -4.15 -6.02 2.17
N ASN A 70 -3.68 -5.52 3.32
CA ASN A 70 -2.60 -4.54 3.36
C ASN A 70 -1.32 -5.09 2.71
N GLY A 71 -0.99 -6.36 2.94
CA GLY A 71 0.15 -7.03 2.32
C GLY A 71 0.03 -7.10 0.80
N TRP A 72 -1.13 -7.49 0.27
CA TRP A 72 -1.37 -7.52 -1.18
C TRP A 72 -1.35 -6.12 -1.80
N LEU A 73 -1.98 -5.14 -1.16
CA LEU A 73 -1.97 -3.78 -1.68
C LEU A 73 -0.56 -3.16 -1.63
N SER A 74 0.24 -3.47 -0.61
CA SER A 74 1.64 -3.05 -0.55
C SER A 74 2.46 -3.57 -1.73
N GLN A 75 2.17 -4.81 -2.17
CA GLN A 75 2.78 -5.39 -3.37
C GLN A 75 2.27 -4.67 -4.63
N ASP A 76 0.95 -4.46 -4.75
CA ASP A 76 0.34 -3.74 -5.88
C ASP A 76 0.93 -2.32 -6.03
N ALA A 77 1.19 -1.63 -4.92
CA ALA A 77 1.85 -0.33 -4.89
C ALA A 77 3.33 -0.43 -5.29
N ALA A 78 4.07 -1.37 -4.69
CA ALA A 78 5.49 -1.58 -4.99
C ALA A 78 5.75 -1.94 -6.47
N GLU A 79 4.83 -2.65 -7.12
CA GLU A 79 4.88 -2.92 -8.57
C GLU A 79 4.82 -1.65 -9.41
N ARG A 80 3.95 -0.69 -9.02
CA ARG A 80 3.74 0.59 -9.72
C ARG A 80 4.81 1.63 -9.43
N CYS A 81 5.44 1.58 -8.25
CA CYS A 81 6.46 2.56 -7.87
C CYS A 81 7.79 2.32 -8.60
N ASN A 82 8.46 3.40 -9.01
CA ASN A 82 9.83 3.33 -9.55
C ASN A 82 10.86 3.04 -8.45
N GLU A 83 10.62 3.57 -7.26
CA GLU A 83 11.48 3.41 -6.09
C GLU A 83 10.66 2.91 -4.91
N VAL A 84 11.21 1.94 -4.18
CA VAL A 84 10.60 1.42 -2.96
C VAL A 84 11.68 1.31 -1.89
N PHE A 85 11.38 1.85 -0.72
CA PHE A 85 12.29 1.88 0.42
C PHE A 85 11.68 1.13 1.59
N TYR A 86 12.53 0.39 2.30
CA TYR A 86 12.21 -0.21 3.59
C TYR A 86 12.84 0.65 4.70
N ALA A 87 12.01 1.17 5.59
CA ALA A 87 12.45 1.95 6.74
C ALA A 87 12.35 1.13 8.03
N TRP A 88 13.43 1.08 8.82
CA TRP A 88 13.48 0.37 10.10
C TRP A 88 14.39 1.08 11.09
N ASN A 89 13.87 1.39 12.29
CA ASN A 89 14.61 2.14 13.32
C ASN A 89 15.28 3.42 12.79
N GLY A 90 14.58 4.15 11.91
CA GLY A 90 15.09 5.37 11.27
C GLY A 90 16.10 5.14 10.14
N LEU A 91 16.51 3.89 9.88
CA LEU A 91 17.38 3.54 8.76
C LEU A 91 16.55 3.23 7.53
N VAL A 92 16.88 3.86 6.40
CA VAL A 92 16.18 3.68 5.12
C VAL A 92 17.06 2.87 4.18
N ARG A 93 16.49 1.79 3.63
CA ARG A 93 17.16 0.92 2.67
C ARG A 93 16.35 0.85 1.36
N PRO A 94 16.92 1.15 0.19
CA PRO A 94 16.25 0.88 -1.07
C PRO A 94 16.10 -0.64 -1.27
N ILE A 95 14.90 -1.06 -1.67
CA ILE A 95 14.58 -2.46 -1.99
C ILE A 95 14.13 -2.63 -3.44
N LYS A 96 13.70 -1.54 -4.09
CA LYS A 96 13.50 -1.43 -5.53
C LYS A 96 14.00 -0.06 -5.98
N THR A 97 14.77 -0.03 -7.04
CA THR A 97 15.15 1.19 -7.75
C THR A 97 15.15 0.82 -9.22
N MET A 98 14.24 1.43 -9.99
CA MET A 98 14.31 1.37 -11.45
C MET A 98 15.57 2.12 -11.87
N ILE A 99 16.52 1.39 -12.45
CA ILE A 99 17.66 1.98 -13.15
C ILE A 99 17.12 2.32 -14.54
N GLU A 100 17.13 3.61 -14.93
CA GLU A 100 16.83 3.96 -16.31
C GLU A 100 17.79 3.20 -17.25
N PRO A 101 17.28 2.60 -18.34
CA PRO A 101 18.12 1.88 -19.31
C PRO A 101 19.09 2.80 -20.04
#